data_AF-B4P5Q7-F1
#
_entry.id   AF-B4P5Q7-F1
#
_cell.length_a   1.000
_cell.length_b   1.000
_cell.length_c   1.000
_cell.angle_alpha   90.00
_cell.angle_beta   90.00
_cell.angle_gamma   90.00
#
_symmetry.space_group_name_H-M   'P 1'
#
loop_
_entity.id
_entity.type
_entity.pdbx_description
1 polymer ?
#
loop_
_entity_poly.entity_id
_entity_poly.type
_entity_poly.pdbx_seq_one_letter_code
_entity_poly.pdbx_strand_id
1 'polypeptide(L)'
;MASLRVVNRNRLVCRGFVALTLLLVFFNEFIVYYMAQSSWQPIDCKLDNCTRLLLIADPQILGNSYDRSSHSPLARYDSDRYLAKTFERALAFTQPHIIVFLGDLLDEGNIATAQEYKQYVQRFRRIYQNKNYKKRVHVPGDNDIGGENGDYISNSNQRRFENEFMSEDLFDYDNRLRFFKINRMLLDFSNPDRDNNADRLRIGVSHAPLLIGGGPLLRAIISDLDPHIIFSGHWHESRIFIYPSTKVINFYENAVRHFDLKALKEQEHSYLEIMVPTCSYRMGKSKIGLGYAVLENYNLSYTVLWQPNRFVLLFTYVFWGLFVVCGFVVFKMMTRCPFRVAKRQTLYNRVSTIPQF
;
A
#
# COMPACT_ATOMS: atom_id res chain seq x y z
N MET A 1 -39.86 18.15 -36.76
CA MET A 1 -39.51 16.76 -36.34
C MET A 1 -37.99 16.48 -36.30
N ALA A 2 -37.18 16.91 -37.29
CA ALA A 2 -35.74 16.62 -37.29
C ALA A 2 -34.95 17.23 -36.11
N SER A 3 -35.26 18.46 -35.71
CA SER A 3 -34.62 19.14 -34.56
C SER A 3 -34.83 18.41 -33.22
N LEU A 4 -36.07 17.94 -32.95
CA LEU A 4 -36.40 17.16 -31.75
C LEU A 4 -35.67 15.81 -31.69
N ARG A 5 -35.50 15.12 -32.83
CA ARG A 5 -34.74 13.86 -32.91
C ARG A 5 -33.25 14.07 -32.63
N VAL A 6 -32.66 15.17 -33.11
CA VAL A 6 -31.25 15.51 -32.85
C VAL A 6 -31.03 15.86 -31.37
N VAL A 7 -31.92 16.64 -30.76
CA VAL A 7 -31.87 16.98 -29.33
C VAL A 7 -31.97 15.73 -28.44
N ASN A 8 -32.89 14.80 -28.75
CA ASN A 8 -33.03 13.55 -28.01
C ASN A 8 -31.82 12.61 -28.17
N ARG A 9 -31.23 12.53 -29.38
CA ARG A 9 -30.00 11.75 -29.62
C ARG A 9 -28.81 12.30 -28.84
N ASN A 10 -28.65 13.62 -28.77
CA ASN A 10 -27.57 14.26 -28.03
C ASN A 10 -27.70 14.02 -26.52
N ARG A 11 -28.93 14.07 -25.98
CA ARG A 11 -29.21 13.71 -24.58
C ARG A 11 -28.86 12.26 -24.27
N LEU A 12 -29.14 11.33 -25.17
CA LEU A 12 -28.79 9.92 -24.99
C LEU A 12 -27.26 9.70 -24.97
N VAL A 13 -26.53 10.36 -25.86
CA VAL A 13 -25.06 10.29 -25.90
C VAL A 13 -24.44 10.84 -24.63
N CYS A 14 -24.88 12.02 -24.17
CA CYS A 14 -24.41 12.59 -22.90
C CYS A 14 -24.73 11.66 -21.71
N ARG A 15 -25.95 11.10 -21.66
CA ARG A 15 -26.31 10.10 -20.64
C ARG A 15 -25.42 8.86 -20.69
N GLY A 16 -25.06 8.40 -21.89
CA GLY A 16 -24.13 7.30 -22.08
C GLY A 16 -22.74 7.59 -21.51
N PHE A 17 -22.16 8.75 -21.81
CA PHE A 17 -20.86 9.16 -21.24
C PHE A 17 -20.90 9.28 -19.71
N VAL A 18 -21.98 9.84 -19.15
CA VAL A 18 -22.15 9.92 -17.70
C VAL A 18 -22.24 8.52 -17.10
N ALA A 19 -23.05 7.62 -17.68
CA ALA A 19 -23.18 6.24 -17.20
C ALA A 19 -21.83 5.49 -17.25
N LEU A 20 -21.08 5.59 -18.36
CA LEU A 20 -19.75 4.98 -18.49
C LEU A 20 -18.75 5.57 -17.49
N THR A 21 -18.80 6.87 -17.23
CA THR A 21 -17.96 7.51 -16.21
C THR A 21 -18.27 6.97 -14.81
N LEU A 22 -19.55 6.84 -14.47
CA LEU A 22 -19.97 6.28 -13.18
C LEU A 22 -19.57 4.82 -13.03
N LEU A 23 -19.69 4.02 -14.10
CA LEU A 23 -19.25 2.63 -14.12
C LEU A 23 -17.73 2.52 -13.95
N LEU A 24 -16.94 3.37 -14.62
CA LEU A 24 -15.49 3.42 -14.46
C LEU A 24 -15.11 3.77 -13.02
N VAL A 25 -15.72 4.81 -12.44
CA VAL A 25 -15.48 5.19 -11.04
C VAL A 25 -15.88 4.06 -10.10
N PHE A 26 -17.03 3.42 -10.32
CA PHE A 26 -17.47 2.29 -9.50
C PHE A 26 -16.50 1.11 -9.57
N PHE A 27 -16.00 0.79 -10.77
CA PHE A 27 -15.02 -0.27 -10.95
C PHE A 27 -13.70 0.06 -10.25
N ASN A 28 -13.12 1.23 -10.51
CA ASN A 28 -11.82 1.66 -10.00
C ASN A 28 -11.82 1.94 -8.49
N GLU A 29 -12.94 2.39 -7.92
CA GLU A 29 -13.04 2.73 -6.50
C GLU A 29 -13.60 1.62 -5.63
N PHE A 30 -14.26 0.60 -6.19
CA PHE A 30 -14.88 -0.47 -5.42
C PHE A 30 -14.49 -1.86 -5.92
N ILE A 31 -14.85 -2.21 -7.15
CA ILE A 31 -14.72 -3.59 -7.66
C ILE A 31 -13.27 -4.09 -7.63
N VAL A 32 -12.32 -3.25 -8.03
CA VAL A 32 -10.90 -3.65 -8.12
C VAL A 32 -10.33 -4.15 -6.78
N TYR A 33 -10.78 -3.60 -5.65
CA TYR A 33 -10.33 -4.02 -4.33
C TYR A 33 -10.89 -5.39 -3.94
N TYR A 34 -12.13 -5.69 -4.31
CA TYR A 34 -12.71 -7.02 -4.12
C TYR A 34 -12.03 -8.06 -5.02
N MET A 35 -11.70 -7.70 -6.26
CA MET A 35 -10.95 -8.57 -7.16
C MET A 35 -9.56 -8.89 -6.59
N ALA A 36 -8.84 -7.89 -6.07
CA ALA A 36 -7.57 -8.13 -5.39
C ALA A 36 -7.76 -9.05 -4.17
N GLN A 37 -8.74 -8.78 -3.32
CA GLN A 37 -9.04 -9.65 -2.17
C GLN A 37 -9.35 -11.09 -2.58
N SER A 38 -10.09 -11.30 -3.67
CA SER A 38 -10.42 -12.66 -4.16
C SER A 38 -9.22 -13.44 -4.69
N SER A 39 -8.11 -12.76 -5.00
CA SER A 39 -6.88 -13.39 -5.47
C SER A 39 -5.95 -13.85 -4.34
N TRP A 40 -6.21 -13.40 -3.10
CA TRP A 40 -5.38 -13.76 -1.95
C TRP A 40 -5.60 -15.20 -1.54
N GLN A 41 -4.52 -15.90 -1.24
CA GLN A 41 -4.59 -17.27 -0.75
C GLN A 41 -4.85 -17.25 0.76
N PRO A 42 -5.88 -17.96 1.25
CA PRO A 42 -6.10 -18.11 2.67
C PRO A 42 -4.98 -18.94 3.28
N ILE A 43 -4.72 -18.70 4.57
CA ILE A 43 -3.84 -19.54 5.38
C ILE A 43 -4.67 -20.00 6.57
N ASP A 44 -5.02 -21.28 6.57
CA ASP A 44 -5.84 -21.87 7.62
C ASP A 44 -5.03 -22.06 8.89
N CYS A 45 -5.60 -21.63 10.02
CA CYS A 45 -5.12 -22.02 11.34
C CYS A 45 -5.60 -23.44 11.63
N LYS A 46 -4.67 -24.38 11.68
CA LYS A 46 -4.92 -25.79 12.01
C LYS A 46 -4.89 -26.02 13.52
N LEU A 47 -4.09 -25.25 14.25
CA LEU A 47 -3.97 -25.32 15.70
C LEU A 47 -4.76 -24.19 16.38
N ASP A 48 -5.38 -24.50 17.51
CA ASP A 48 -6.12 -23.52 18.33
C ASP A 48 -5.24 -22.35 18.80
N ASN A 49 -3.93 -22.61 18.95
CA ASN A 49 -2.94 -21.64 19.40
C ASN A 49 -2.23 -20.90 18.25
N CYS A 50 -2.75 -20.94 17.02
CA CYS A 50 -2.15 -20.22 15.90
C CYS A 50 -2.09 -18.71 16.17
N THR A 51 -1.12 -18.02 15.59
CA THR A 51 -1.04 -16.56 15.62
C THR A 51 -1.01 -15.96 14.24
N ARG A 52 -2.04 -15.17 13.90
CA ARG A 52 -2.12 -14.42 12.64
C ARG A 52 -1.48 -13.04 12.79
N LEU A 53 -0.53 -12.73 11.93
CA LEU A 53 0.17 -11.45 11.87
C LEU A 53 -0.16 -10.74 10.56
N LEU A 54 -0.56 -9.47 10.65
CA LEU A 54 -0.62 -8.58 9.49
C LEU A 54 0.58 -7.64 9.54
N LEU A 55 1.40 -7.65 8.50
CA LEU A 55 2.66 -6.92 8.41
C LEU A 55 2.51 -5.76 7.42
N ILE A 56 2.86 -4.55 7.84
CA ILE A 56 2.65 -3.31 7.07
C ILE A 56 3.98 -2.56 7.00
N ALA A 57 4.57 -2.48 5.81
CA ALA A 57 5.81 -1.73 5.57
C ALA A 57 5.53 -0.50 4.71
N ASP A 58 6.28 0.57 4.99
CA ASP A 58 6.36 1.78 4.18
C ASP A 58 4.99 2.37 3.77
N PRO A 59 4.03 2.57 4.70
CA PRO A 59 2.79 3.25 4.36
C PRO A 59 3.07 4.71 3.94
N GLN A 60 4.12 5.34 4.48
CA GLN A 60 4.63 6.67 4.14
C GLN A 60 3.52 7.64 3.81
N ILE A 61 2.71 7.96 4.82
CA ILE A 61 1.63 8.91 4.61
C ILE A 61 2.23 10.26 4.24
N LEU A 62 1.86 10.75 3.05
CA LEU A 62 2.44 11.95 2.45
C LEU A 62 2.28 13.16 3.38
N GLY A 63 3.35 13.91 3.57
CA GLY A 63 3.33 15.17 4.32
C GLY A 63 3.02 16.40 3.45
N ASN A 64 3.43 17.56 3.94
CA ASN A 64 3.18 18.88 3.35
C ASN A 64 4.47 19.59 2.94
N SER A 65 5.64 19.09 3.32
CA SER A 65 6.91 19.79 3.17
C SER A 65 7.57 19.51 1.83
N TYR A 66 7.68 18.23 1.44
CA TYR A 66 8.32 17.82 0.19
C TYR A 66 7.53 18.22 -1.07
N ASP A 67 6.23 17.95 -1.10
CA ASP A 67 5.36 18.32 -2.23
C ASP A 67 4.41 19.47 -1.86
N ARG A 68 4.75 20.67 -2.35
CA ARG A 68 3.97 21.91 -2.19
C ARG A 68 3.18 22.29 -3.42
N SER A 69 3.06 21.38 -4.39
CA SER A 69 2.27 21.63 -5.59
C SER A 69 0.78 21.82 -5.26
N SER A 70 0.05 22.49 -6.16
CA SER A 70 -1.39 22.73 -6.01
C SER A 70 -2.23 21.44 -5.97
N HIS A 71 -1.71 20.33 -6.49
CA HIS A 71 -2.39 19.04 -6.49
C HIS A 71 -2.00 18.13 -5.30
N SER A 72 -1.02 18.53 -4.49
CA SER A 72 -0.59 17.77 -3.31
C SER A 72 -1.73 17.40 -2.34
N PRO A 73 -2.77 18.24 -2.09
CA PRO A 73 -3.87 17.85 -1.20
C PRO A 73 -4.70 16.68 -1.78
N LEU A 74 -4.86 16.63 -3.10
CA LEU A 74 -5.54 15.53 -3.77
C LEU A 74 -4.71 14.25 -3.73
N ALA A 75 -3.39 14.35 -3.90
CA ALA A 75 -2.48 13.21 -3.77
C ALA A 75 -2.50 12.62 -2.34
N ARG A 76 -2.48 13.48 -1.31
CA ARG A 76 -2.65 13.09 0.10
C ARG A 76 -3.98 12.38 0.32
N TYR A 77 -5.09 12.98 -0.14
CA TYR A 77 -6.42 12.39 -0.01
C TYR A 77 -6.53 11.02 -0.68
N ASP A 78 -6.02 10.89 -1.92
CA ASP A 78 -6.07 9.63 -2.64
C ASP A 78 -5.22 8.54 -1.98
N SER A 79 -4.01 8.89 -1.53
CA SER A 79 -3.11 7.99 -0.82
C SER A 79 -3.72 7.49 0.49
N ASP A 80 -4.21 8.40 1.34
CA ASP A 80 -4.85 8.06 2.62
C ASP A 80 -6.06 7.13 2.42
N ARG A 81 -6.90 7.45 1.42
CA ARG A 81 -8.08 6.64 1.09
C ARG A 81 -7.67 5.26 0.54
N TYR A 82 -6.62 5.19 -0.28
CA TYR A 82 -6.11 3.94 -0.81
C TYR A 82 -5.63 3.04 0.33
N LEU A 83 -4.77 3.56 1.21
CA LEU A 83 -4.24 2.84 2.37
C LEU A 83 -5.36 2.37 3.32
N ALA A 84 -6.36 3.22 3.58
CA ALA A 84 -7.49 2.86 4.43
C ALA A 84 -8.31 1.70 3.83
N LYS A 85 -8.63 1.78 2.53
CA LYS A 85 -9.39 0.73 1.83
C LYS A 85 -8.63 -0.60 1.81
N THR A 86 -7.34 -0.60 1.48
CA THR A 86 -6.55 -1.85 1.43
C THR A 86 -6.36 -2.44 2.81
N PHE A 87 -6.14 -1.61 3.83
CA PHE A 87 -6.07 -2.04 5.22
C PHE A 87 -7.39 -2.68 5.71
N GLU A 88 -8.53 -2.04 5.48
CA GLU A 88 -9.84 -2.60 5.86
C GLU A 88 -10.10 -3.96 5.21
N ARG A 89 -9.74 -4.12 3.93
CA ARG A 89 -9.87 -5.40 3.21
C ARG A 89 -8.95 -6.46 3.79
N ALA A 90 -7.70 -6.10 4.08
CA ALA A 90 -6.74 -7.00 4.71
C ALA A 90 -7.22 -7.46 6.10
N LEU A 91 -7.76 -6.55 6.92
CA LEU A 91 -8.34 -6.91 8.22
C LEU A 91 -9.53 -7.86 8.09
N ALA A 92 -10.43 -7.59 7.15
CA ALA A 92 -11.59 -8.45 6.91
C ALA A 92 -11.19 -9.86 6.46
N PHE A 93 -10.14 -9.97 5.65
CA PHE A 93 -9.64 -11.25 5.14
C PHE A 93 -8.81 -12.03 6.18
N THR A 94 -7.90 -11.36 6.88
CA THR A 94 -6.90 -12.03 7.74
C THR A 94 -7.32 -12.17 9.20
N GLN A 95 -8.23 -11.31 9.68
CA GLN A 95 -8.62 -11.24 11.09
C GLN A 95 -7.41 -11.38 12.05
N PRO A 96 -6.39 -10.51 11.94
CA PRO A 96 -5.09 -10.76 12.56
C PRO A 96 -5.16 -10.65 14.08
N HIS A 97 -4.32 -11.40 14.77
CA HIS A 97 -4.15 -11.26 16.22
C HIS A 97 -3.24 -10.08 16.57
N ILE A 98 -2.25 -9.80 15.71
CA ILE A 98 -1.25 -8.74 15.89
C ILE A 98 -1.04 -8.03 14.55
N ILE A 99 -0.95 -6.70 14.60
CA ILE A 99 -0.54 -5.88 13.45
C ILE A 99 0.88 -5.38 13.71
N VAL A 100 1.79 -5.59 12.77
CA VAL A 100 3.19 -5.16 12.86
C VAL A 100 3.44 -4.11 11.80
N PHE A 101 3.83 -2.91 12.22
CA PHE A 101 4.29 -1.85 11.34
C PHE A 101 5.81 -1.80 11.30
N LEU A 102 6.38 -1.88 10.11
CA LEU A 102 7.79 -2.11 9.83
C LEU A 102 8.52 -0.81 9.46
N GLY A 103 8.14 0.30 10.08
CA GLY A 103 8.75 1.62 9.83
C GLY A 103 8.23 2.34 8.60
N ASP A 104 8.77 3.55 8.44
CA ASP A 104 8.36 4.54 7.44
C ASP A 104 6.85 4.79 7.46
N LEU A 105 6.35 5.08 8.67
CA LEU A 105 4.96 5.40 8.90
C LEU A 105 4.58 6.72 8.22
N LEU A 106 5.45 7.71 8.38
CA LEU A 106 5.32 9.07 7.92
C LEU A 106 6.36 9.33 6.82
N ASP A 107 5.95 9.99 5.74
CA ASP A 107 6.85 10.32 4.61
C ASP A 107 7.95 11.34 4.97
N GLU A 108 7.68 12.21 5.95
CA GLU A 108 8.58 13.29 6.35
C GLU A 108 8.57 13.50 7.87
N GLY A 109 8.39 12.40 8.61
CA GLY A 109 8.33 12.40 10.07
C GLY A 109 9.59 13.00 10.70
N ASN A 110 10.75 12.81 10.08
CA ASN A 110 12.06 13.29 10.52
C ASN A 110 12.24 14.82 10.42
N ILE A 111 11.62 15.49 9.44
CA ILE A 111 11.75 16.94 9.21
C ILE A 111 10.54 17.75 9.66
N ALA A 112 9.41 17.10 9.96
CA ALA A 112 8.17 17.77 10.31
C ALA A 112 8.32 18.70 11.54
N THR A 113 7.66 19.85 11.52
CA THR A 113 7.45 20.65 12.73
C THR A 113 6.57 19.90 13.74
N ALA A 114 6.53 20.35 15.01
CA ALA A 114 5.67 19.72 16.03
C ALA A 114 4.18 19.72 15.63
N GLN A 115 3.71 20.78 14.96
CA GLN A 115 2.33 20.88 14.51
C GLN A 115 2.04 19.92 13.34
N GLU A 116 2.92 19.87 12.35
CA GLU A 116 2.81 18.95 11.20
C GLU A 116 2.86 17.50 11.66
N TYR A 117 3.81 17.16 12.54
CA TYR A 117 3.94 15.82 13.09
C TYR A 117 2.65 15.34 13.75
N LYS A 118 2.03 16.20 14.58
CA LYS A 118 0.73 15.90 15.21
C LYS A 118 -0.36 15.66 14.18
N GLN A 119 -0.40 16.45 13.10
CA GLN A 119 -1.36 16.26 12.01
C GLN A 119 -1.14 14.94 11.26
N TYR A 120 0.12 14.57 11.03
CA TYR A 120 0.50 13.33 10.36
C TYR A 120 0.11 12.13 11.22
N VAL A 121 0.46 12.13 12.51
CA VAL A 121 0.04 11.09 13.46
C VAL A 121 -1.49 10.95 13.51
N GLN A 122 -2.24 12.06 13.52
CA GLN A 122 -3.70 12.02 13.48
C GLN A 122 -4.25 11.41 12.18
N ARG A 123 -3.63 11.70 11.03
CA ARG A 123 -4.00 11.06 9.74
C ARG A 123 -3.68 9.57 9.76
N PHE A 124 -2.48 9.19 10.18
CA PHE A 124 -2.07 7.79 10.31
C PHE A 124 -3.06 7.01 11.19
N ARG A 125 -3.39 7.55 12.37
CA ARG A 125 -4.34 6.94 13.30
C ARG A 125 -5.72 6.77 12.68
N ARG A 126 -6.20 7.72 11.86
CA ARG A 126 -7.49 7.60 11.14
C ARG A 126 -7.47 6.50 10.07
N ILE A 127 -6.39 6.40 9.30
CA ILE A 127 -6.23 5.38 8.25
C ILE A 127 -6.24 3.97 8.87
N TYR A 128 -5.49 3.80 9.96
CA TYR A 128 -5.31 2.52 10.63
C TYR A 128 -6.20 2.33 11.87
N GLN A 129 -7.30 3.08 11.99
CA GLN A 129 -8.18 2.99 13.17
C GLN A 129 -8.99 1.70 13.15
N ASN A 130 -8.87 0.87 14.18
CA ASN A 130 -9.80 -0.24 14.39
C ASN A 130 -9.88 -0.61 15.88
N LYS A 131 -11.10 -0.67 16.44
CA LYS A 131 -11.31 -0.94 17.88
C LYS A 131 -11.04 -2.39 18.27
N ASN A 132 -11.12 -3.33 17.32
CA ASN A 132 -10.96 -4.76 17.57
C ASN A 132 -9.49 -5.19 17.52
N TYR A 133 -8.64 -4.45 16.79
CA TYR A 133 -7.22 -4.77 16.59
C TYR A 133 -6.31 -3.80 17.34
N LYS A 134 -6.19 -4.01 18.65
CA LYS A 134 -5.41 -3.15 19.56
C LYS A 134 -3.95 -3.56 19.72
N LYS A 135 -3.62 -4.83 19.45
CA LYS A 135 -2.27 -5.39 19.61
C LYS A 135 -1.42 -5.00 18.41
N ARG A 136 -0.52 -4.04 18.62
CA ARG A 136 0.28 -3.42 17.55
C ARG A 136 1.74 -3.31 17.95
N VAL A 137 2.61 -3.68 17.02
CA VAL A 137 4.06 -3.49 17.13
C VAL A 137 4.47 -2.44 16.10
N HIS A 138 5.27 -1.46 16.50
CA HIS A 138 5.83 -0.46 15.60
C HIS A 138 7.34 -0.41 15.80
N VAL A 139 8.07 -0.20 14.71
CA VAL A 139 9.47 0.22 14.69
C VAL A 139 9.58 1.46 13.82
N PRO A 140 10.52 2.39 14.06
CA PRO A 140 10.72 3.55 13.20
C PRO A 140 11.43 3.16 11.91
N GLY A 141 11.16 3.88 10.82
CA GLY A 141 12.02 3.91 9.63
C GLY A 141 12.81 5.22 9.50
N ASP A 142 13.61 5.35 8.46
CA ASP A 142 14.45 6.53 8.25
C ASP A 142 13.65 7.80 7.93
N ASN A 143 12.49 7.70 7.27
CA ASN A 143 11.59 8.84 7.08
C ASN A 143 10.88 9.25 8.37
N ASP A 144 10.77 8.36 9.35
CA ASP A 144 10.16 8.67 10.65
C ASP A 144 11.11 9.45 11.57
N ILE A 145 12.39 9.05 11.62
CA ILE A 145 13.35 9.58 12.63
C ILE A 145 14.62 10.20 12.05
N GLY A 146 14.95 9.94 10.78
CA GLY A 146 16.23 10.24 10.13
C GLY A 146 17.12 9.01 10.03
N GLY A 147 18.34 9.17 9.54
CA GLY A 147 19.33 8.10 9.46
C GLY A 147 19.48 7.44 8.09
N GLU A 148 18.78 7.94 7.07
CA GLU A 148 19.02 7.52 5.69
C GLU A 148 20.50 7.75 5.34
N ASN A 149 21.18 6.73 4.81
CA ASN A 149 22.61 6.80 4.44
C ASN A 149 23.56 7.32 5.55
N GLY A 150 23.19 7.18 6.82
CA GLY A 150 24.01 7.64 7.95
C GLY A 150 23.78 9.10 8.36
N ASP A 151 22.71 9.73 7.88
CA ASP A 151 22.30 11.07 8.29
C ASP A 151 22.04 11.17 9.79
N TYR A 152 22.13 12.40 10.32
CA TYR A 152 21.91 12.65 11.74
C TYR A 152 20.49 12.28 12.17
N ILE A 153 20.39 11.45 13.22
CA ILE A 153 19.13 11.10 13.88
C ILE A 153 18.96 12.02 15.09
N SER A 154 17.95 12.88 15.05
CA SER A 154 17.67 13.77 16.18
C SER A 154 17.05 13.01 17.35
N ASN A 155 17.57 13.25 18.57
CA ASN A 155 16.95 12.77 19.80
C ASN A 155 15.47 13.22 19.93
N SER A 156 15.12 14.40 19.40
CA SER A 156 13.73 14.85 19.39
C SER A 156 12.85 14.00 18.48
N ASN A 157 13.39 13.54 17.35
CA ASN A 157 12.67 12.70 16.38
C ASN A 157 12.41 11.32 16.94
N GLN A 158 13.43 10.71 17.55
CA GLN A 158 13.29 9.43 18.22
C GLN A 158 12.22 9.50 19.33
N ARG A 159 12.33 10.47 20.25
CA ARG A 159 11.39 10.60 21.37
C ARG A 159 9.96 10.84 20.94
N ARG A 160 9.73 11.67 19.92
CA ARG A 160 8.35 11.91 19.43
C ARG A 160 7.74 10.67 18.78
N PHE A 161 8.56 9.86 18.08
CA PHE A 161 8.10 8.59 17.53
C PHE A 161 7.76 7.60 18.63
N GLU A 162 8.66 7.43 19.61
CA GLU A 162 8.44 6.56 20.76
C GLU A 162 7.14 6.93 21.49
N ASN A 163 6.98 8.22 21.83
CA ASN A 163 5.79 8.72 22.53
C ASN A 163 4.47 8.45 21.79
N GLU A 164 4.46 8.43 20.45
CA GLU A 164 3.23 8.29 19.66
C GLU A 164 2.96 6.85 19.20
N PHE A 165 3.99 6.02 19.05
CA PHE A 165 3.91 4.70 18.42
C PHE A 165 4.52 3.54 19.24
N MET A 166 5.46 3.79 20.15
CA MET A 166 6.16 2.75 20.91
C MET A 166 6.07 3.00 22.42
N SER A 167 5.11 2.33 23.07
CA SER A 167 4.94 2.43 24.53
C SER A 167 5.84 1.50 25.35
N GLU A 168 6.40 0.45 24.73
CA GLU A 168 7.16 -0.60 25.40
C GLU A 168 8.33 -1.06 24.54
N ASP A 169 9.41 -1.52 25.17
CA ASP A 169 10.61 -2.05 24.53
C ASP A 169 10.36 -3.43 23.90
N LEU A 170 9.83 -4.35 24.69
CA LEU A 170 9.42 -5.68 24.26
C LEU A 170 7.92 -5.72 24.01
N PHE A 171 7.49 -6.61 23.13
CA PHE A 171 6.07 -6.96 23.00
C PHE A 171 5.93 -8.48 23.08
N ASP A 172 5.33 -8.96 24.16
CA ASP A 172 5.07 -10.37 24.39
C ASP A 172 3.60 -10.71 24.09
N TYR A 173 3.35 -11.86 23.48
CA TYR A 173 2.00 -12.33 23.18
C TYR A 173 1.81 -13.77 23.66
N ASP A 174 0.78 -13.96 24.50
CA ASP A 174 0.32 -15.27 24.96
C ASP A 174 1.43 -16.10 25.64
N ASN A 175 2.43 -15.43 26.24
CA ASN A 175 3.65 -16.01 26.82
C ASN A 175 4.46 -16.95 25.89
N ARG A 176 4.14 -16.99 24.60
CA ARG A 176 4.78 -17.85 23.60
C ARG A 176 5.59 -17.09 22.58
N LEU A 177 5.16 -15.87 22.23
CA LEU A 177 5.85 -15.04 21.25
C LEU A 177 6.49 -13.85 21.95
N ARG A 178 7.71 -13.54 21.54
CA ARG A 178 8.44 -12.33 21.96
C ARG A 178 8.90 -11.56 20.73
N PHE A 179 8.49 -10.31 20.64
CA PHE A 179 8.90 -9.40 19.57
C PHE A 179 10.00 -8.47 20.09
N PHE A 180 11.14 -8.49 19.40
CA PHE A 180 12.23 -7.56 19.60
C PHE A 180 12.15 -6.44 18.56
N LYS A 181 12.11 -5.21 19.03
CA LYS A 181 12.14 -4.02 18.20
C LYS A 181 13.59 -3.61 18.00
N ILE A 182 14.05 -3.63 16.76
CA ILE A 182 15.45 -3.39 16.40
C ILE A 182 15.49 -2.12 15.57
N ASN A 183 16.25 -1.13 16.04
CA ASN A 183 16.47 0.10 15.31
C ASN A 183 17.83 0.04 14.60
N ARG A 184 17.81 -0.43 13.34
CA ARG A 184 19.05 -0.53 12.55
C ARG A 184 19.71 0.82 12.31
N MET A 185 18.96 1.91 12.22
CA MET A 185 19.51 3.25 11.96
C MET A 185 20.33 3.76 13.16
N LEU A 186 19.94 3.38 14.39
CA LEU A 186 20.71 3.65 15.61
C LEU A 186 21.71 2.54 16.00
N LEU A 187 21.74 1.44 15.25
CA LEU A 187 22.47 0.22 15.61
C LEU A 187 22.12 -0.29 17.02
N ASP A 188 20.84 -0.16 17.41
CA ASP A 188 20.38 -0.37 18.79
C ASP A 188 19.17 -1.31 18.88
N PHE A 189 19.05 -1.99 20.02
CA PHE A 189 17.91 -2.80 20.42
C PHE A 189 17.89 -3.00 21.94
N SER A 190 16.70 -3.16 22.51
CA SER A 190 16.52 -3.47 23.93
C SER A 190 16.25 -4.97 24.16
N ASN A 191 16.85 -5.51 25.22
CA ASN A 191 16.67 -6.90 25.66
C ASN A 191 16.63 -7.00 27.20
N PRO A 192 15.64 -6.39 27.84
CA PRO A 192 15.59 -6.29 29.30
C PRO A 192 15.34 -7.64 30.00
N ASP A 193 14.86 -8.66 29.30
CA ASP A 193 14.50 -9.97 29.86
C ASP A 193 15.29 -11.12 29.19
N ARG A 194 16.62 -10.98 29.20
CA ARG A 194 17.56 -11.86 28.47
C ARG A 194 17.45 -13.33 28.89
N ASP A 195 17.28 -13.58 30.18
CA ASP A 195 17.33 -14.94 30.75
C ASP A 195 16.12 -15.80 30.33
N ASN A 196 14.98 -15.18 30.03
CA ASN A 196 13.74 -15.88 29.65
C ASN A 196 13.47 -15.87 28.13
N ASN A 197 14.46 -15.48 27.31
CA ASN A 197 14.33 -15.44 25.86
C ASN A 197 14.12 -16.85 25.25
N ALA A 198 14.79 -17.86 25.80
CA ALA A 198 14.77 -19.22 25.29
C ALA A 198 13.37 -19.87 25.33
N ASP A 199 12.55 -19.46 26.30
CA ASP A 199 11.22 -20.05 26.56
C ASP A 199 10.16 -19.68 25.50
N ARG A 200 10.51 -18.78 24.57
CA ARG A 200 9.56 -18.16 23.63
C ARG A 200 10.08 -18.22 22.20
N LEU A 201 9.14 -18.21 21.25
CA LEU A 201 9.44 -17.93 19.86
C LEU A 201 9.76 -16.44 19.70
N ARG A 202 11.04 -16.18 19.46
CA ARG A 202 11.64 -14.87 19.26
C ARG A 202 11.49 -14.35 17.83
N ILE A 203 10.89 -13.18 17.67
CA ILE A 203 10.64 -12.51 16.40
C ILE A 203 11.36 -11.16 16.41
N GLY A 204 12.28 -10.95 15.48
CA GLY A 204 12.89 -9.65 15.24
C GLY A 204 12.00 -8.78 14.34
N VAL A 205 11.89 -7.49 14.66
CA VAL A 205 11.18 -6.51 13.85
C VAL A 205 12.13 -5.33 13.63
N SER A 206 12.40 -4.99 12.38
CA SER A 206 13.26 -3.88 11.99
C SER A 206 12.65 -3.17 10.79
N HIS A 207 13.03 -1.91 10.55
CA HIS A 207 12.69 -1.26 9.29
C HIS A 207 13.64 -1.72 8.18
N ALA A 208 14.93 -1.44 8.32
CA ALA A 208 15.94 -1.84 7.34
C ALA A 208 16.42 -3.30 7.55
N PRO A 209 16.79 -4.01 6.47
CA PRO A 209 17.09 -5.43 6.54
C PRO A 209 18.35 -5.74 7.35
N LEU A 210 18.33 -6.81 8.15
CA LEU A 210 19.34 -7.11 9.16
C LEU A 210 20.38 -8.13 8.73
N LEU A 211 19.95 -9.20 8.06
CA LEU A 211 20.77 -10.34 7.66
C LEU A 211 21.72 -10.04 6.50
N ILE A 212 21.57 -8.87 5.86
CA ILE A 212 22.43 -8.40 4.78
C ILE A 212 23.40 -7.35 5.31
N GLY A 213 24.67 -7.50 4.97
CA GLY A 213 25.73 -6.54 5.31
C GLY A 213 26.63 -7.00 6.46
N GLY A 214 26.23 -8.01 7.24
CA GLY A 214 27.07 -8.52 8.33
C GLY A 214 27.32 -7.49 9.43
N GLY A 215 28.50 -7.55 10.04
CA GLY A 215 28.99 -6.55 10.99
C GLY A 215 28.58 -6.78 12.46
N PRO A 216 28.97 -5.85 13.36
CA PRO A 216 28.77 -5.99 14.80
C PRO A 216 27.30 -6.10 15.21
N LEU A 217 26.42 -5.31 14.60
CA LEU A 217 24.99 -5.34 14.90
C LEU A 217 24.38 -6.72 14.62
N LEU A 218 24.65 -7.31 13.44
CA LEU A 218 24.14 -8.63 13.11
C LEU A 218 24.63 -9.68 14.12
N ARG A 219 25.91 -9.62 14.51
CA ARG A 219 26.47 -10.54 15.51
C ARG A 219 25.77 -10.39 16.86
N ALA A 220 25.55 -9.16 17.32
CA ALA A 220 24.85 -8.88 18.57
C ALA A 220 23.39 -9.37 18.52
N ILE A 221 22.67 -9.17 17.40
CA ILE A 221 21.31 -9.69 17.24
C ILE A 221 21.29 -11.22 17.30
N ILE A 222 22.20 -11.88 16.60
CA ILE A 222 22.29 -13.35 16.61
C ILE A 222 22.68 -13.87 18.01
N SER A 223 23.63 -13.24 18.69
CA SER A 223 24.12 -13.71 20.00
C SER A 223 23.20 -13.37 21.16
N ASP A 224 22.57 -12.20 21.14
CA ASP A 224 21.83 -11.67 22.29
C ASP A 224 20.33 -11.88 22.17
N LEU A 225 19.79 -11.75 20.94
CA LEU A 225 18.36 -11.92 20.67
C LEU A 225 18.03 -13.31 20.14
N ASP A 226 18.97 -13.94 19.41
CA ASP A 226 18.82 -15.28 18.86
C ASP A 226 17.44 -15.53 18.16
N PRO A 227 16.99 -14.67 17.23
CA PRO A 227 15.63 -14.73 16.69
C PRO A 227 15.40 -16.00 15.86
N HIS A 228 14.14 -16.46 15.77
CA HIS A 228 13.72 -17.53 14.86
C HIS A 228 13.34 -16.97 13.48
N ILE A 229 12.82 -15.74 13.45
CA ILE A 229 12.50 -15.00 12.23
C ILE A 229 12.66 -13.50 12.46
N ILE A 230 13.04 -12.79 11.40
CA ILE A 230 13.04 -11.33 11.34
C ILE A 230 12.03 -10.87 10.26
N PHE A 231 11.26 -9.82 10.54
CA PHE A 231 10.47 -9.10 9.54
C PHE A 231 11.02 -7.69 9.34
N SER A 232 11.14 -7.27 8.09
CA SER A 232 11.66 -5.95 7.70
C SER A 232 10.92 -5.31 6.52
N GLY A 233 11.20 -4.05 6.21
CA GLY A 233 10.62 -3.26 5.12
C GLY A 233 11.71 -2.52 4.31
N HIS A 234 11.58 -1.20 4.14
CA HIS A 234 12.59 -0.28 3.61
C HIS A 234 12.82 -0.31 2.09
N TRP A 235 13.07 -1.45 1.44
CA TRP A 235 13.34 -1.48 -0.02
C TRP A 235 12.10 -1.55 -0.90
N HIS A 236 10.91 -1.47 -0.30
CA HIS A 236 9.62 -1.47 -0.99
C HIS A 236 9.32 -2.72 -1.84
N GLU A 237 10.09 -3.78 -1.69
CA GLU A 237 9.99 -5.04 -2.44
C GLU A 237 9.87 -6.21 -1.49
N SER A 238 9.22 -7.30 -1.93
CA SER A 238 9.16 -8.51 -1.11
C SER A 238 10.34 -9.41 -1.41
N ARG A 239 11.15 -9.67 -0.39
CA ARG A 239 12.33 -10.52 -0.49
C ARG A 239 12.48 -11.42 0.72
N ILE A 240 13.13 -12.55 0.53
CA ILE A 240 13.44 -13.51 1.59
C ILE A 240 14.95 -13.71 1.62
N PHE A 241 15.52 -13.60 2.82
CA PHE A 241 16.93 -13.80 3.11
C PHE A 241 17.09 -14.98 4.06
N ILE A 242 18.09 -15.82 3.77
CA ILE A 242 18.45 -16.96 4.61
C ILE A 242 19.94 -16.83 4.92
N TYR A 243 20.29 -16.29 6.08
CA TYR A 243 21.69 -16.21 6.51
C TYR A 243 22.15 -17.59 7.01
N PRO A 244 23.38 -18.05 6.72
CA PRO A 244 24.51 -17.31 6.13
C PRO A 244 24.57 -17.28 4.59
N SER A 245 23.56 -17.79 3.89
CA SER A 245 23.51 -17.68 2.43
C SER A 245 23.40 -16.21 2.00
N THR A 246 24.11 -15.86 0.92
CA THR A 246 24.00 -14.54 0.27
C THR A 246 22.86 -14.51 -0.76
N LYS A 247 22.16 -15.63 -0.97
CA LYS A 247 21.09 -15.73 -1.96
C LYS A 247 19.87 -14.94 -1.48
N VAL A 248 19.43 -14.02 -2.33
CA VAL A 248 18.19 -13.25 -2.15
C VAL A 248 17.10 -13.87 -2.99
N ILE A 249 15.96 -14.21 -2.37
CA ILE A 249 14.80 -14.74 -3.08
C ILE A 249 13.78 -13.61 -3.22
N ASN A 250 13.52 -13.17 -4.44
CA ASN A 250 12.44 -12.25 -4.72
C ASN A 250 11.09 -12.99 -4.66
N PHE A 251 10.13 -12.45 -3.92
CA PHE A 251 8.84 -13.10 -3.69
C PHE A 251 7.69 -12.27 -4.27
N TYR A 252 7.34 -12.52 -5.53
CA TYR A 252 6.27 -11.79 -6.26
C TYR A 252 5.06 -12.66 -6.62
N GLU A 253 5.08 -13.91 -6.16
CA GLU A 253 4.06 -14.92 -6.42
C GLU A 253 2.83 -14.69 -5.52
N ASN A 254 1.67 -15.19 -5.94
CA ASN A 254 0.46 -15.22 -5.11
C ASN A 254 0.41 -16.49 -4.22
N ALA A 255 1.53 -17.20 -4.05
CA ALA A 255 1.59 -18.46 -3.33
C ALA A 255 1.74 -18.24 -1.81
N VAL A 256 1.49 -19.29 -1.03
CA VAL A 256 1.87 -19.36 0.39
C VAL A 256 3.21 -20.09 0.48
N ARG A 257 4.17 -19.52 1.22
CA ARG A 257 5.45 -20.15 1.53
C ARG A 257 5.41 -20.66 2.96
N HIS A 258 5.95 -21.86 3.16
CA HIS A 258 6.00 -22.52 4.46
C HIS A 258 7.46 -22.67 4.91
N PHE A 259 7.71 -22.40 6.18
CA PHE A 259 9.04 -22.51 6.79
C PHE A 259 8.92 -23.21 8.13
N ASP A 260 9.77 -24.21 8.37
CA ASP A 260 10.00 -24.76 9.71
C ASP A 260 11.13 -23.95 10.35
N LEU A 261 10.78 -23.01 11.21
CA LEU A 261 11.74 -22.11 11.84
C LEU A 261 12.68 -22.84 12.79
N LYS A 262 12.24 -23.96 13.38
CA LYS A 262 13.05 -24.76 14.29
C LYS A 262 14.09 -25.54 13.51
N ALA A 263 13.70 -26.20 12.42
CA ALA A 263 14.62 -26.92 11.56
C ALA A 263 15.67 -25.98 10.95
N LEU A 264 15.24 -24.82 10.42
CA LEU A 264 16.16 -23.82 9.88
C LEU A 264 17.22 -23.39 10.89
N LYS A 265 16.81 -23.15 12.14
CA LYS A 265 17.71 -22.66 13.19
C LYS A 265 18.59 -23.74 13.79
N GLU A 266 18.02 -24.88 14.16
CA GLU A 266 18.70 -25.92 14.93
C GLU A 266 19.45 -26.93 14.06
N GLN A 267 18.94 -27.23 12.86
CA GLN A 267 19.52 -28.24 11.97
C GLN A 267 20.37 -27.58 10.87
N GLU A 268 19.85 -26.51 10.27
CA GLU A 268 20.53 -25.80 9.16
C GLU A 268 21.40 -24.63 9.64
N HIS A 269 21.39 -24.31 10.94
CA HIS A 269 22.10 -23.16 11.53
C HIS A 269 21.89 -21.86 10.77
N SER A 270 20.66 -21.67 10.28
CA SER A 270 20.28 -20.60 9.38
C SER A 270 19.21 -19.69 10.01
N TYR A 271 19.24 -18.42 9.63
CA TYR A 271 18.33 -17.38 10.11
C TYR A 271 17.48 -16.88 8.95
N LEU A 272 16.18 -16.78 9.17
CA LEU A 272 15.22 -16.33 8.18
C LEU A 272 14.87 -14.85 8.41
N GLU A 273 14.94 -14.06 7.35
CA GLU A 273 14.39 -12.71 7.30
C GLU A 273 13.45 -12.57 6.10
N ILE A 274 12.25 -12.03 6.37
CA ILE A 274 11.26 -11.73 5.35
C ILE A 274 11.07 -10.22 5.29
N MET A 275 11.48 -9.64 4.16
CA MET A 275 11.22 -8.25 3.84
C MET A 275 9.87 -8.12 3.15
N VAL A 276 9.02 -7.30 3.74
CA VAL A 276 7.63 -7.04 3.34
C VAL A 276 7.64 -5.88 2.35
N PRO A 277 6.89 -5.97 1.23
CA PRO A 277 6.85 -4.88 0.26
C PRO A 277 6.12 -3.67 0.84
N THR A 278 6.33 -2.50 0.24
CA THR A 278 5.55 -1.31 0.57
C THR A 278 4.06 -1.57 0.34
N CYS A 279 3.21 -1.04 1.22
CA CYS A 279 1.77 -1.01 1.01
C CYS A 279 1.29 0.26 0.27
N SER A 280 2.19 1.20 0.01
CA SER A 280 1.89 2.50 -0.59
C SER A 280 2.35 2.59 -2.04
N TYR A 281 1.41 2.87 -2.95
CA TYR A 281 1.77 3.11 -4.35
C TYR A 281 2.62 4.37 -4.53
N ARG A 282 2.66 5.25 -3.52
CA ARG A 282 3.45 6.49 -3.56
C ARG A 282 4.96 6.25 -3.60
N MET A 283 5.41 5.04 -3.25
CA MET A 283 6.82 4.63 -3.37
C MET A 283 7.24 4.24 -4.78
N GLY A 284 6.40 4.54 -5.78
CA GLY A 284 6.73 4.33 -7.19
C GLY A 284 6.75 2.85 -7.61
N LYS A 285 6.32 1.93 -6.73
CA LYS A 285 6.26 0.49 -7.02
C LYS A 285 4.90 0.12 -7.61
N SER A 286 4.92 -0.74 -8.62
CA SER A 286 3.72 -1.30 -9.24
C SER A 286 3.17 -2.52 -8.50
N LYS A 287 4.06 -3.25 -7.81
CA LYS A 287 3.77 -4.42 -6.97
C LYS A 287 3.88 -4.01 -5.50
N ILE A 288 2.72 -3.75 -4.91
CA ILE A 288 2.57 -3.32 -3.51
C ILE A 288 1.63 -4.26 -2.77
N GLY A 289 1.81 -4.40 -1.47
CA GLY A 289 1.13 -5.42 -0.70
C GLY A 289 1.23 -5.22 0.81
N LEU A 290 0.50 -6.07 1.54
CA LEU A 290 0.69 -6.24 2.97
C LEU A 290 1.16 -7.68 3.21
N GLY A 291 2.12 -7.88 4.10
CA GLY A 291 2.54 -9.23 4.47
C GLY A 291 1.48 -9.89 5.36
N TYR A 292 1.21 -11.17 5.14
CA TYR A 292 0.33 -11.97 5.99
C TYR A 292 1.06 -13.22 6.41
N ALA A 293 1.20 -13.41 7.72
CA ALA A 293 1.87 -14.55 8.31
C ALA A 293 0.97 -15.27 9.30
N VAL A 294 1.07 -16.59 9.35
CA VAL A 294 0.46 -17.43 10.38
C VAL A 294 1.56 -18.27 11.02
N LEU A 295 1.66 -18.17 12.34
CA LEU A 295 2.59 -18.94 13.16
C LEU A 295 1.84 -20.02 13.92
N GLU A 296 2.27 -21.27 13.74
CA GLU A 296 1.76 -22.45 14.42
C GLU A 296 2.92 -23.17 15.08
N ASN A 297 3.13 -22.88 16.37
CA ASN A 297 4.39 -23.19 17.06
C ASN A 297 5.57 -22.60 16.26
N TYR A 298 6.48 -23.44 15.75
CA TYR A 298 7.63 -23.02 14.93
C TYR A 298 7.37 -23.06 13.42
N ASN A 299 6.17 -23.47 12.98
CA ASN A 299 5.83 -23.46 11.57
C ASN A 299 5.28 -22.10 11.17
N LEU A 300 5.93 -21.47 10.21
CA LEU A 300 5.51 -20.21 9.62
C LEU A 300 4.91 -20.45 8.24
N SER A 301 3.72 -19.91 8.00
CA SER A 301 3.14 -19.76 6.68
C SER A 301 3.07 -18.28 6.33
N TYR A 302 3.61 -17.88 5.18
CA TYR A 302 3.70 -16.47 4.76
C TYR A 302 3.22 -16.27 3.33
N THR A 303 2.50 -15.18 3.10
CA THR A 303 2.15 -14.68 1.76
C THR A 303 2.09 -13.16 1.75
N VAL A 304 1.93 -12.57 0.57
CA VAL A 304 1.69 -11.13 0.39
C VAL A 304 0.28 -10.94 -0.15
N LEU A 305 -0.50 -10.11 0.53
CA LEU A 305 -1.79 -9.63 0.09
C LEU A 305 -1.57 -8.52 -0.96
N TRP A 306 -1.31 -8.93 -2.20
CA TRP A 306 -1.05 -8.00 -3.30
C TRP A 306 -2.26 -7.10 -3.56
N GLN A 307 -2.00 -5.79 -3.67
CA GLN A 307 -3.04 -4.78 -3.81
C GLN A 307 -3.18 -4.31 -5.28
N PRO A 308 -4.31 -3.68 -5.64
CA PRO A 308 -4.49 -3.13 -6.97
C PRO A 308 -3.40 -2.12 -7.34
N ASN A 309 -2.86 -2.20 -8.55
CA ASN A 309 -1.93 -1.19 -9.05
C ASN A 309 -2.64 0.15 -9.27
N ARG A 310 -2.49 1.08 -8.32
CA ARG A 310 -3.18 2.36 -8.34
C ARG A 310 -2.77 3.24 -9.52
N PHE A 311 -1.53 3.14 -10.00
CA PHE A 311 -1.08 3.91 -11.17
C PHE A 311 -1.89 3.57 -12.42
N VAL A 312 -2.17 2.28 -12.66
CA VAL A 312 -3.01 1.86 -13.79
C VAL A 312 -4.39 2.50 -13.69
N LEU A 313 -4.99 2.49 -12.51
CA LEU A 313 -6.32 3.11 -12.28
C LEU A 313 -6.29 4.62 -12.50
N LEU A 314 -5.27 5.31 -12.00
CA LEU A 314 -5.10 6.76 -12.22
C LEU A 314 -4.91 7.08 -13.71
N PHE A 315 -4.11 6.31 -14.43
CA PHE A 315 -3.96 6.47 -15.88
C PHE A 315 -5.29 6.25 -16.61
N THR A 316 -6.10 5.26 -16.21
CA THR A 316 -7.42 5.09 -16.83
C THR A 316 -8.33 6.30 -16.66
N TYR A 317 -8.27 7.01 -15.52
CA TYR A 317 -9.01 8.26 -15.34
C TYR A 317 -8.52 9.37 -16.25
N VAL A 318 -7.19 9.52 -16.40
CA VAL A 318 -6.61 10.53 -17.29
C VAL A 318 -7.01 10.27 -18.75
N PHE A 319 -6.85 9.03 -19.22
CA PHE A 319 -7.25 8.65 -20.58
C PHE A 319 -8.75 8.84 -20.82
N TRP A 320 -9.59 8.45 -19.86
CA TRP A 320 -11.03 8.65 -19.95
C TRP A 320 -11.40 10.14 -19.99
N GLY A 321 -10.79 10.96 -19.15
CA GLY A 321 -11.00 12.41 -19.14
C GLY A 321 -10.64 13.04 -20.48
N LEU A 322 -9.48 12.71 -21.03
CA LEU A 322 -9.06 13.17 -22.36
C LEU A 322 -10.02 12.71 -23.45
N PHE A 323 -10.47 11.45 -23.41
CA PHE A 323 -11.45 10.91 -24.35
C PHE A 323 -12.78 11.67 -24.32
N VAL A 324 -13.31 11.97 -23.13
CA VAL A 324 -14.54 12.74 -22.96
C VAL A 324 -14.38 14.17 -23.48
N VAL A 325 -13.25 14.83 -23.19
CA VAL A 325 -12.96 16.19 -23.68
C VAL A 325 -12.85 16.21 -25.20
N CYS A 326 -12.06 15.31 -25.80
CA CYS A 326 -11.95 15.20 -27.25
C CYS A 326 -13.30 14.92 -27.91
N GLY A 327 -14.09 14.00 -27.35
CA GLY A 327 -15.44 13.71 -27.81
C GLY A 327 -16.35 14.94 -27.77
N PHE A 328 -16.27 15.74 -26.70
CA PHE A 328 -17.01 16.99 -26.57
C PHE A 328 -16.59 18.04 -27.60
N VAL A 329 -15.28 18.20 -27.84
CA VAL A 329 -14.74 19.13 -28.86
C VAL A 329 -15.21 18.74 -30.25
N VAL A 330 -15.07 17.47 -30.64
CA VAL A 330 -15.52 16.95 -31.94
C VAL A 330 -17.04 17.15 -32.09
N PHE A 331 -17.81 16.86 -31.05
CA PHE A 331 -19.26 17.09 -31.04
C PHE A 331 -19.62 18.57 -31.24
N LYS A 332 -18.89 19.50 -30.61
CA LYS A 332 -19.07 20.95 -30.80
C LYS A 332 -18.68 21.41 -32.21
N MET A 333 -17.63 20.84 -32.81
CA MET A 333 -17.23 21.14 -34.18
C MET A 333 -18.29 20.67 -35.19
N MET A 334 -18.79 19.44 -35.05
CA MET A 334 -19.82 18.88 -35.93
C MET A 334 -21.15 19.65 -35.84
N THR A 335 -21.49 20.22 -34.68
CA THR A 335 -22.72 20.99 -34.48
C THR A 335 -22.60 22.46 -34.89
N ARG A 336 -21.38 22.99 -35.05
CA ARG A 336 -21.10 24.36 -35.53
C ARG A 336 -20.86 24.47 -37.03
N CYS A 337 -20.64 23.37 -37.74
CA CYS A 337 -20.62 23.35 -39.21
C CYS A 337 -22.02 23.04 -39.76
N PRO A 338 -22.87 24.03 -40.08
CA PRO A 338 -23.97 23.76 -40.98
C PRO A 338 -23.33 23.51 -42.35
N PHE A 339 -23.29 22.26 -42.80
CA PHE A 339 -23.25 22.00 -44.23
C PHE A 339 -24.51 22.67 -44.79
N ARG A 340 -24.34 23.89 -45.30
CA ARG A 340 -25.34 24.65 -46.04
C ARG A 340 -25.49 23.93 -47.36
N VAL A 341 -26.20 22.81 -47.36
CA VAL A 341 -26.67 22.17 -48.59
C VAL A 341 -27.65 23.18 -49.18
N ALA A 342 -27.15 23.99 -50.10
CA ALA A 342 -27.97 24.86 -50.91
C ALA A 342 -28.98 23.94 -51.63
N LYS A 343 -30.25 23.98 -51.22
CA LYS A 343 -31.34 23.45 -52.03
C LYS A 343 -31.30 24.24 -53.34
N ARG A 344 -30.75 23.65 -54.39
CA ARG A 344 -30.89 24.13 -55.75
C ARG A 344 -32.38 23.99 -56.09
N GLN A 345 -33.13 25.08 -55.94
CA GLN A 345 -34.49 25.17 -56.47
C GLN A 345 -34.37 25.07 -57.99
N THR A 346 -34.72 23.92 -58.55
CA THR A 346 -35.00 23.78 -59.97
C THR A 346 -36.28 24.56 -60.27
N LEU A 347 -36.11 25.81 -60.71
CA LEU A 347 -37.13 26.59 -61.39
C LEU A 347 -37.46 25.87 -62.71
N TYR A 348 -38.54 25.08 -62.70
CA TYR A 348 -39.16 24.60 -63.93
C TYR A 348 -39.94 25.77 -64.53
N ASN A 349 -39.34 26.49 -65.47
CA ASN A 349 -40.05 27.44 -66.31
C ASN A 349 -41.07 26.65 -67.15
N ARG A 350 -42.35 26.84 -66.85
CA ARG A 350 -43.46 26.39 -67.69
C ARG A 350 -43.45 27.27 -68.95
N VAL A 351 -43.01 26.70 -70.07
CA VAL A 351 -43.18 27.30 -71.39
C VAL A 351 -44.67 27.31 -71.71
N SER A 352 -45.26 28.50 -71.77
CA SER A 352 -46.61 28.74 -72.25
C SER A 352 -46.57 28.87 -73.78
N THR A 353 -47.13 27.89 -74.49
CA THR A 353 -47.41 27.97 -75.92
C THR A 353 -48.88 28.31 -76.19
N ILE A 354 -49.05 29.48 -76.82
CA ILE A 354 -50.04 29.84 -77.88
C ILE A 354 -51.48 30.19 -77.45
N PRO A 355 -51.95 31.42 -77.74
CA PRO A 355 -53.34 31.70 -78.07
C PRO A 355 -53.59 31.58 -79.59
N GLN A 356 -54.76 31.03 -79.93
CA GLN A 356 -55.36 31.02 -81.26
C GLN A 356 -55.68 32.46 -81.72
N PHE A 357 -55.21 32.86 -82.90
CA PHE A 357 -56.00 33.11 -84.12
C PHE A 357 -55.10 33.68 -85.22
#